data_AF-A0AAU9RJ75-F1
#
_entry.id   AF-A0AAU9RJ75-F1
#
_cell.length_a   1.000
_cell.length_b   1.000
_cell.length_c   1.000
_cell.angle_alpha   90.00
_cell.angle_beta   90.00
_cell.angle_gamma   90.00
#
_symmetry.space_group_name_H-M   'P 1'
#
loop_
_entity.id
_entity.type
_entity.pdbx_description
1 polymer ?
#
loop_
_entity_poly.entity_id
_entity_poly.type
_entity_poly.pdbx_seq_one_letter_code
_entity_poly.pdbx_strand_id
1 'polypeptide(L)'
;MGGWDPVSYEPVGEVFVYDFTAQKWRQGKDMPSKRSFFGIGAIHGRVYIAGGHDENKCALKSAWSYDVREDEWTELTQMSQERDECEGLLIGDDFWIVSGYGNEKQGLFEASAESYQMSTVSELDPIGASSWSRVFGVGFGGGRALVIGSAFPGTSQGFFMVEGQNGRVKMLDVPHEFSGFVQSGCCIEI
;
A
#
# COMPACT_ATOMS: atom_id res chain seq x y z
N MET A 1 1.76 9.53 -8.26
CA MET A 1 0.59 10.15 -7.59
C MET A 1 1.05 10.60 -6.23
N GLY A 2 0.72 11.82 -5.82
CA GLY A 2 1.12 12.34 -4.53
C GLY A 2 2.62 12.30 -4.28
N GLY A 3 3.00 12.09 -3.02
CA GLY A 3 4.40 12.06 -2.60
C GLY A 3 4.81 13.36 -1.95
N TRP A 4 6.08 13.74 -2.09
CA TRP A 4 6.65 14.96 -1.53
C TRP A 4 7.15 15.89 -2.63
N ASP A 5 6.92 17.19 -2.42
CA ASP A 5 7.66 18.20 -3.16
C ASP A 5 9.13 18.22 -2.66
N PRO A 6 10.12 18.10 -3.56
CA PRO A 6 11.53 17.99 -3.16
C PRO A 6 12.14 19.30 -2.64
N VAL A 7 11.42 20.42 -2.74
CA VAL A 7 11.88 21.76 -2.33
C VAL A 7 11.19 22.17 -1.03
N SER A 8 9.86 22.10 -0.97
CA SER A 8 9.08 22.49 0.19
C SER A 8 8.95 21.39 1.23
N TYR A 9 9.19 20.12 0.85
CA TYR A 9 8.99 18.95 1.71
C TYR A 9 7.53 18.76 2.16
N GLU A 10 6.60 19.39 1.46
CA GLU A 10 5.18 19.26 1.69
C GLU A 10 4.58 18.09 0.89
N PRO A 11 3.58 17.38 1.43
CA PRO A 11 2.83 16.41 0.67
C PRO A 11 2.14 17.06 -0.53
N VAL A 12 2.12 16.36 -1.66
CA VAL A 12 1.51 16.83 -2.90
C VAL A 12 0.27 15.98 -3.25
N GLY A 13 -0.61 16.54 -4.07
CA GLY A 13 -1.89 15.92 -4.48
C GLY A 13 -1.86 15.41 -5.91
N GLU A 14 -0.83 15.75 -6.67
CA GLU A 14 -0.83 15.68 -8.12
C GLU A 14 -0.83 14.24 -8.63
N VAL A 15 -1.60 14.04 -9.71
CA VAL A 15 -1.68 12.78 -10.44
C VAL A 15 -1.12 13.00 -11.84
N PHE A 16 -0.04 12.30 -12.17
CA PHE A 16 0.52 12.27 -13.51
C PHE A 16 0.30 10.90 -14.12
N VAL A 17 -0.30 10.88 -15.32
CA VAL A 17 -0.61 9.67 -16.07
C VAL A 17 0.22 9.67 -17.35
N TYR A 18 0.94 8.59 -17.61
CA TYR A 18 1.67 8.40 -18.86
C TYR A 18 0.80 7.65 -19.85
N ASP A 19 0.50 8.27 -20.99
CA ASP A 19 -0.16 7.63 -22.11
C ASP A 19 0.89 6.97 -23.01
N PHE A 20 0.91 5.63 -23.04
CA PHE A 20 1.84 4.86 -23.86
C PHE A 20 1.56 4.95 -25.37
N THR A 21 0.33 5.25 -25.78
CA THR A 21 -0.05 5.41 -27.18
C THR A 21 0.40 6.77 -27.69
N ALA A 22 0.11 7.83 -26.93
CA ALA A 22 0.51 9.20 -27.27
C ALA A 22 1.96 9.52 -26.89
N GLN A 23 2.61 8.64 -26.12
CA GLN A 23 3.95 8.79 -25.55
C GLN A 23 4.15 10.10 -24.79
N LYS A 24 3.13 10.51 -24.04
CA LYS A 24 3.11 11.80 -23.34
C LYS A 24 2.56 11.64 -21.93
N TRP A 25 3.08 12.47 -21.04
CA TRP A 25 2.48 12.70 -19.74
C TRP A 25 1.28 13.63 -19.87
N ARG A 26 0.23 13.34 -19.12
CA ARG A 26 -0.86 14.28 -18.82
C ARG A 26 -1.03 14.39 -17.31
N GLN A 27 -1.52 15.53 -16.86
CA GLN A 27 -2.04 15.66 -15.50
C GLN A 27 -3.47 15.09 -15.48
N GLY A 28 -3.76 14.25 -14.49
CA GLY A 28 -5.12 13.83 -14.14
C GLY A 28 -5.67 14.66 -12.98
N LYS A 29 -6.88 14.34 -12.53
CA LYS A 29 -7.52 14.96 -11.39
C LYS A 29 -6.70 14.72 -10.12
N ASP A 30 -6.36 15.81 -9.43
CA ASP A 30 -5.61 15.77 -8.19
C ASP A 30 -6.34 14.93 -7.13
N MET A 31 -5.56 14.30 -6.24
CA MET A 31 -6.09 13.54 -5.11
C MET A 31 -6.98 14.44 -4.23
N PRO A 32 -8.11 13.93 -3.71
CA PRO A 32 -8.99 14.68 -2.81
C PRO A 32 -8.31 15.12 -1.50
N SER A 33 -7.21 14.48 -1.13
CA SER A 33 -6.35 14.85 -0.01
C SER A 33 -4.89 14.62 -0.38
N LYS A 34 -4.05 15.64 -0.17
CA LYS A 34 -2.60 15.54 -0.31
C LYS A 34 -2.06 14.53 0.68
N ARG A 35 -1.17 13.67 0.23
CA ARG A 35 -0.59 12.62 1.09
C ARG A 35 0.71 12.08 0.56
N SER A 36 1.43 11.43 1.45
CA SER A 36 2.66 10.68 1.17
C SER A 36 2.77 9.42 2.01
N PHE A 37 3.70 8.51 1.68
CA PHE A 37 3.92 7.25 2.40
C PHE A 37 2.66 6.38 2.57
N PHE A 38 1.75 6.45 1.59
CA PHE A 38 0.51 5.69 1.55
C PHE A 38 0.70 4.39 0.76
N GLY A 39 -0.10 3.37 1.09
CA GLY A 39 -0.20 2.16 0.29
C GLY A 39 -0.93 2.44 -1.02
N ILE A 40 -0.44 1.87 -2.12
CA ILE A 40 -1.02 2.01 -3.46
C ILE A 40 -1.10 0.66 -4.18
N GLY A 41 -2.16 0.43 -4.96
CA GLY A 41 -2.30 -0.76 -5.81
C GLY A 41 -3.21 -0.48 -7.00
N ALA A 42 -3.03 -1.18 -8.12
CA ALA A 42 -3.84 -0.99 -9.33
C ALA A 42 -4.44 -2.31 -9.84
N ILE A 43 -5.77 -2.42 -9.87
CA ILE A 43 -6.48 -3.60 -10.33
C ILE A 43 -7.77 -3.20 -11.06
N HIS A 44 -8.18 -3.97 -12.06
CA HIS A 44 -9.42 -3.76 -12.83
C HIS A 44 -9.59 -2.34 -13.42
N GLY A 45 -8.49 -1.70 -13.83
CA GLY A 45 -8.50 -0.38 -14.44
C GLY A 45 -8.65 0.79 -13.44
N ARG A 46 -8.57 0.50 -12.14
CA ARG A 46 -8.59 1.49 -11.06
C ARG A 46 -7.30 1.47 -10.27
N VAL A 47 -6.94 2.63 -9.72
CA VAL A 47 -5.84 2.78 -8.76
C VAL A 47 -6.43 3.02 -7.39
N TYR A 48 -5.91 2.34 -6.39
CA TYR A 48 -6.36 2.40 -5.00
C TYR A 48 -5.24 2.97 -4.15
N ILE A 49 -5.58 3.88 -3.25
CA ILE A 49 -4.66 4.47 -2.27
C ILE A 49 -5.27 4.38 -0.89
N ALA A 50 -4.45 4.18 0.14
CA ALA A 50 -4.92 4.13 1.52
C ALA A 50 -3.80 4.50 2.51
N GLY A 51 -4.17 5.19 3.58
CA GLY A 51 -3.22 5.62 4.60
C GLY A 51 -2.27 6.72 4.12
N GLY A 52 -1.04 6.68 4.62
CA GLY A 52 -0.05 7.75 4.52
C GLY A 52 -0.30 8.86 5.54
N HIS A 53 0.36 9.99 5.34
CA HIS A 53 0.13 11.20 6.15
C HIS A 53 -0.15 12.44 5.32
N ASP A 54 -0.88 13.37 5.93
CA ASP A 54 -1.22 14.68 5.38
C ASP A 54 -0.13 15.75 5.63
N GLU A 55 -0.43 17.00 5.24
CA GLU A 55 0.43 18.18 5.45
C GLU A 55 0.79 18.44 6.92
N ASN A 56 -0.03 18.00 7.86
CA ASN A 56 0.24 18.11 9.31
C ASN A 56 1.03 16.91 9.84
N LYS A 57 1.49 16.01 8.97
CA LYS A 57 2.14 14.73 9.30
C LYS A 57 1.24 13.81 10.13
N CYS A 58 -0.08 13.97 10.01
CA CYS A 58 -1.05 13.09 10.65
C CYS A 58 -1.30 11.86 9.79
N ALA A 59 -1.11 10.67 10.36
CA ALA A 59 -1.46 9.39 9.77
C ALA A 59 -2.96 9.32 9.44
N LEU A 60 -3.27 8.79 8.27
CA LEU A 60 -4.61 8.79 7.69
C LEU A 60 -5.29 7.42 7.79
N LYS A 61 -6.62 7.44 7.95
CA LYS A 61 -7.51 6.28 7.79
C LYS A 61 -8.13 6.17 6.40
N SER A 62 -8.13 7.26 5.66
CA SER A 62 -8.88 7.37 4.42
C SER A 62 -8.26 6.54 3.30
N ALA A 63 -9.13 5.92 2.53
CA ALA A 63 -8.81 5.19 1.33
C ALA A 63 -9.65 5.69 0.17
N TRP A 64 -9.10 5.64 -1.03
CA TRP A 64 -9.71 6.17 -2.23
C TRP A 64 -9.42 5.25 -3.41
N SER A 65 -10.34 5.22 -4.37
CA SER A 65 -10.11 4.65 -5.70
C SER A 65 -10.16 5.75 -6.75
N TYR A 66 -9.31 5.64 -7.76
CA TYR A 66 -9.24 6.52 -8.92
C TYR A 66 -9.52 5.72 -10.17
N ASP A 67 -10.55 6.15 -10.89
CA ASP A 67 -10.83 5.65 -12.23
C ASP A 67 -10.03 6.46 -13.25
N VAL A 68 -9.02 5.85 -13.85
CA VAL A 68 -8.11 6.51 -14.80
C VAL A 68 -8.84 6.92 -16.08
N ARG A 69 -9.91 6.22 -16.45
CA ARG A 69 -10.70 6.48 -17.67
C ARG A 69 -11.64 7.65 -17.48
N GLU A 70 -12.35 7.66 -16.36
CA GLU A 70 -13.29 8.74 -16.02
C GLU A 70 -12.59 9.96 -15.40
N ASP A 71 -11.32 9.83 -15.01
CA ASP A 71 -10.55 10.85 -14.30
C ASP A 71 -11.21 11.27 -12.97
N GLU A 72 -11.78 10.30 -12.26
CA GLU A 72 -12.61 10.55 -11.09
C GLU A 72 -12.18 9.72 -9.87
N TRP A 73 -12.28 10.37 -8.71
CA TRP A 73 -11.98 9.78 -7.41
C TRP A 73 -13.27 9.34 -6.72
N THR A 74 -13.22 8.21 -6.03
CA THR A 74 -14.32 7.70 -5.19
C THR A 74 -13.75 7.36 -3.82
N GLU A 75 -14.34 7.92 -2.77
CA GLU A 75 -13.96 7.59 -1.39
C GLU A 75 -14.38 6.15 -1.08
N LEU A 76 -13.49 5.43 -0.40
CA LEU A 76 -13.77 4.09 0.11
C LEU A 76 -14.01 4.17 1.62
N THR A 77 -14.58 3.10 2.17
CA THR A 77 -14.73 2.96 3.63
C THR A 77 -13.39 3.18 4.32
N GLN A 78 -13.37 3.99 5.37
CA GLN A 78 -12.15 4.28 6.10
C GLN A 78 -11.62 3.03 6.79
N MET A 79 -10.29 2.91 6.84
CA MET A 79 -9.60 1.91 7.63
C MET A 79 -9.97 2.01 9.10
N SER A 80 -10.00 0.88 9.79
CA SER A 80 -10.28 0.82 11.23
C SER A 80 -9.23 1.58 12.06
N GLN A 81 -7.99 1.62 11.59
CA GLN A 81 -6.85 2.31 12.20
C GLN A 81 -6.13 3.19 11.18
N GLU A 82 -5.57 4.30 11.64
CA GLU A 82 -4.70 5.12 10.81
C GLU A 82 -3.38 4.40 10.53
N ARG A 83 -2.81 4.64 9.34
CA ARG A 83 -1.55 4.01 8.93
C ARG A 83 -0.71 4.99 8.14
N ASP A 84 0.42 5.41 8.68
CA ASP A 84 1.51 6.08 7.96
C ASP A 84 2.64 5.10 7.66
N GLU A 85 3.40 5.34 6.59
CA GLU A 85 4.43 4.42 6.09
C GLU A 85 3.93 2.96 5.91
N CYS A 86 2.71 2.81 5.40
CA CYS A 86 2.11 1.51 5.08
C CYS A 86 2.36 1.09 3.63
N GLU A 87 2.23 -0.20 3.37
CA GLU A 87 2.44 -0.79 2.04
C GLU A 87 1.11 -1.26 1.44
N GLY A 88 0.91 -1.00 0.14
CA GLY A 88 -0.23 -1.51 -0.62
C GLY A 88 0.15 -2.74 -1.42
N LEU A 89 -0.65 -3.80 -1.36
CA LEU A 89 -0.41 -5.06 -2.07
C LEU A 89 -1.71 -5.58 -2.69
N LEU A 90 -1.60 -6.17 -3.88
CA LEU A 90 -2.72 -6.89 -4.49
C LEU A 90 -2.52 -8.40 -4.29
N ILE A 91 -3.49 -9.04 -3.66
CA ILE A 91 -3.52 -10.51 -3.51
C ILE A 91 -4.85 -11.01 -4.08
N GLY A 92 -4.80 -11.64 -5.25
CA GLY A 92 -6.02 -11.96 -5.98
C GLY A 92 -6.76 -10.67 -6.37
N ASP A 93 -8.03 -10.56 -5.97
CA ASP A 93 -8.88 -9.39 -6.22
C ASP A 93 -8.93 -8.43 -5.01
N ASP A 94 -8.06 -8.60 -4.02
CA ASP A 94 -8.10 -7.82 -2.80
C ASP A 94 -6.93 -6.84 -2.74
N PHE A 95 -7.22 -5.60 -2.35
CA PHE A 95 -6.20 -4.59 -2.03
C PHE A 95 -5.92 -4.60 -0.54
N TRP A 96 -4.73 -5.05 -0.18
CA TRP A 96 -4.24 -5.17 1.18
C TRP A 96 -3.37 -3.96 1.53
N ILE A 97 -3.63 -3.39 2.69
CA ILE A 97 -2.83 -2.35 3.30
C ILE A 97 -2.16 -2.97 4.51
N VAL A 98 -0.83 -3.05 4.48
CA VAL A 98 -0.07 -3.77 5.48
C VAL A 98 0.86 -2.83 6.23
N SER A 99 0.96 -3.08 7.53
CA SER A 99 1.78 -2.34 8.47
C SER A 99 1.43 -0.85 8.54
N GLY A 100 2.44 -0.04 8.83
CA GLY A 100 2.33 1.37 9.16
C GLY A 100 2.15 1.61 10.65
N TYR A 101 2.12 2.88 11.05
CA TYR A 101 1.90 3.30 12.43
C TYR A 101 0.86 4.41 12.51
N GLY A 102 0.25 4.58 13.68
CA GLY A 102 -0.67 5.69 13.95
C GLY A 102 0.01 6.90 14.57
N ASN A 103 -0.75 7.98 14.74
CA ASN A 103 -0.25 9.28 15.19
C ASN A 103 0.51 9.23 16.52
N GLU A 104 0.00 8.45 17.48
CA GLU A 104 0.58 8.34 18.83
C GLU A 104 1.76 7.36 18.90
N LYS A 105 2.07 6.66 17.81
CA LYS A 105 3.03 5.55 17.74
C LYS A 105 4.04 5.75 16.61
N GLN A 106 4.43 6.99 16.34
CA GLN A 106 5.32 7.31 15.23
C GLN A 106 6.61 6.46 15.25
N GLY A 107 6.90 5.80 14.12
CA GLY A 107 8.04 4.88 13.99
C GLY A 107 7.89 3.52 14.68
N LEU A 108 6.84 3.31 15.48
CA LEU A 108 6.48 2.03 16.08
C LEU A 108 5.54 1.28 15.13
N PHE A 109 6.14 0.73 14.08
CA PHE A 109 5.41 0.01 13.04
C PHE A 109 4.55 -1.09 13.62
N GLU A 110 3.26 -1.01 13.31
CA GLU A 110 2.33 -2.01 13.72
C GLU A 110 2.39 -3.20 12.81
N ALA A 111 2.30 -4.30 13.53
CA ALA A 111 2.12 -5.59 13.03
C ALA A 111 0.63 -5.73 12.69
N SER A 112 0.12 -5.31 11.54
CA SER A 112 -1.31 -5.45 11.20
C SER A 112 -1.56 -5.28 9.71
N ALA A 113 -2.71 -5.76 9.22
CA ALA A 113 -3.16 -5.55 7.86
C ALA A 113 -4.67 -5.30 7.82
N GLU A 114 -5.13 -4.66 6.76
CA GLU A 114 -6.54 -4.51 6.42
C GLU A 114 -6.70 -4.67 4.91
N SER A 115 -7.81 -5.23 4.46
CA SER A 115 -8.04 -5.49 3.04
C SER A 115 -9.37 -4.93 2.59
N TYR A 116 -9.38 -4.43 1.36
CA TYR A 116 -10.58 -4.12 0.62
C TYR A 116 -10.77 -5.19 -0.46
N GLN A 117 -11.94 -5.85 -0.48
CA GLN A 117 -12.29 -6.75 -1.58
C GLN A 117 -12.70 -5.94 -2.80
N MET A 118 -12.20 -6.26 -4.00
CA MET A 118 -12.55 -5.52 -5.23
C MET A 118 -13.58 -6.25 -6.09
N SER A 119 -14.14 -7.34 -5.57
CA SER A 119 -15.21 -8.08 -6.22
C SER A 119 -16.55 -7.36 -5.98
N THR A 120 -17.01 -6.67 -7.02
CA THR A 120 -18.38 -6.14 -7.24
C THR A 120 -18.65 -4.69 -6.82
N VAL A 121 -19.17 -3.94 -7.78
CA VAL A 121 -19.62 -2.54 -7.67
C VAL A 121 -20.84 -2.47 -6.74
N SER A 122 -20.61 -2.33 -5.43
CA SER A 122 -21.47 -1.62 -4.46
C SER A 122 -21.01 -1.99 -3.04
N GLU A 123 -20.41 -1.01 -2.35
CA GLU A 123 -20.03 -1.03 -0.93
C GLU A 123 -18.92 -2.04 -0.54
N LEU A 124 -17.73 -1.51 -0.24
CA LEU A 124 -16.57 -2.27 0.20
C LEU A 124 -16.42 -2.15 1.72
N ASP A 125 -16.58 -3.26 2.44
CA ASP A 125 -16.34 -3.33 3.89
C ASP A 125 -14.94 -3.87 4.20
N PRO A 126 -14.21 -3.29 5.17
CA PRO A 126 -12.93 -3.82 5.62
C PRO A 126 -13.11 -5.16 6.35
N ILE A 127 -12.32 -6.17 5.96
CA ILE A 127 -12.26 -7.46 6.67
C ILE A 127 -11.22 -7.33 7.81
N GLY A 128 -11.64 -7.67 9.03
CA GLY A 128 -10.96 -7.34 10.29
C GLY A 128 -9.48 -7.72 10.41
N ALA A 129 -8.75 -6.88 11.14
CA ALA A 129 -7.30 -6.95 11.34
C ALA A 129 -6.85 -8.10 12.26
N SER A 130 -5.74 -8.75 11.93
CA SER A 130 -4.96 -9.61 12.83
C SER A 130 -3.50 -9.16 12.86
N SER A 131 -2.83 -9.27 14.01
CA SER A 131 -1.65 -8.45 14.32
C SER A 131 -0.29 -9.09 13.98
N TRP A 132 0.42 -8.74 12.87
CA TRP A 132 1.77 -9.26 12.55
C TRP A 132 2.72 -8.29 11.80
N SER A 133 4.02 -8.30 12.16
CA SER A 133 5.09 -7.31 11.89
C SER A 133 5.46 -7.05 10.41
N ARG A 134 5.96 -5.83 10.12
CA ARG A 134 6.37 -5.21 8.82
C ARG A 134 6.62 -6.18 7.64
N VAL A 135 6.05 -5.81 6.48
CA VAL A 135 5.81 -6.67 5.31
C VAL A 135 6.04 -5.88 4.00
N PHE A 136 6.91 -6.31 3.09
CA PHE A 136 6.88 -5.92 1.66
C PHE A 136 6.51 -7.12 0.78
N GLY A 137 5.37 -7.10 0.08
CA GLY A 137 4.90 -8.23 -0.71
C GLY A 137 5.41 -8.27 -2.15
N VAL A 138 5.88 -9.42 -2.61
CA VAL A 138 5.96 -9.85 -4.00
C VAL A 138 4.83 -10.86 -4.22
N GLY A 139 3.84 -10.50 -5.05
CA GLY A 139 2.78 -11.42 -5.46
C GLY A 139 3.32 -12.47 -6.42
N PHE A 140 3.03 -13.74 -6.17
CA PHE A 140 3.23 -14.82 -7.14
C PHE A 140 1.87 -15.26 -7.68
N GLY A 141 1.79 -15.49 -9.00
CA GLY A 141 0.59 -16.09 -9.61
C GLY A 141 0.19 -17.39 -8.89
N GLY A 142 -1.12 -17.57 -8.66
CA GLY A 142 -1.67 -18.74 -7.95
C GLY A 142 -2.21 -18.47 -6.55
N GLY A 143 -2.45 -17.21 -6.19
CA GLY A 143 -3.04 -16.84 -4.89
C GLY A 143 -2.05 -16.97 -3.74
N ARG A 144 -0.75 -16.73 -3.97
CA ARG A 144 0.25 -16.68 -2.89
C ARG A 144 1.10 -15.42 -3.04
N ALA A 145 1.39 -14.73 -1.94
CA ALA A 145 2.30 -13.59 -1.95
C ALA A 145 3.47 -13.85 -0.99
N LEU A 146 4.71 -13.70 -1.45
CA LEU A 146 5.86 -13.69 -0.58
C LEU A 146 6.13 -12.27 -0.13
N VAL A 147 5.96 -12.06 1.14
CA VAL A 147 6.29 -10.86 1.85
C VAL A 147 7.70 -10.95 2.41
N ILE A 148 8.50 -9.89 2.27
CA ILE A 148 9.87 -9.76 2.76
C ILE A 148 9.95 -8.40 3.46
N GLY A 149 10.51 -8.25 4.66
CA GLY A 149 10.62 -6.91 5.28
C GLY A 149 11.41 -6.84 6.58
N SER A 150 11.76 -5.64 7.04
CA SER A 150 12.61 -5.43 8.23
C SER A 150 12.03 -4.39 9.18
N ALA A 151 12.28 -4.55 10.50
CA ALA A 151 11.75 -3.69 11.56
C ALA A 151 12.29 -2.26 11.52
N PHE A 152 13.52 -2.08 11.06
CA PHE A 152 14.21 -0.80 10.88
C PHE A 152 15.12 -0.83 9.63
N PRO A 153 15.40 0.32 9.00
CA PRO A 153 16.45 0.40 7.98
C PRO A 153 17.77 -0.18 8.52
N GLY A 154 18.31 -1.21 7.87
CA GLY A 154 19.55 -1.86 8.30
C GLY A 154 19.39 -3.04 9.26
N THR A 155 18.19 -3.63 9.42
CA THR A 155 17.98 -4.83 10.25
C THR A 155 17.63 -6.07 9.43
N SER A 156 17.68 -7.25 10.06
CA SER A 156 17.41 -8.54 9.43
C SER A 156 16.00 -8.58 8.80
N GLN A 157 15.92 -9.08 7.57
CA GLN A 157 14.66 -9.29 6.87
C GLN A 157 13.93 -10.54 7.42
N GLY A 158 12.63 -10.43 7.65
CA GLY A 158 11.70 -11.55 7.78
C GLY A 158 11.05 -11.88 6.43
N PHE A 159 10.81 -13.15 6.18
CA PHE A 159 10.14 -13.66 4.98
C PHE A 159 8.82 -14.31 5.39
N PHE A 160 7.73 -14.02 4.69
CA PHE A 160 6.41 -14.50 5.01
C PHE A 160 5.65 -14.88 3.75
N MET A 161 5.01 -16.04 3.70
CA MET A 161 4.12 -16.42 2.61
C MET A 161 2.68 -16.15 3.03
N VAL A 162 1.97 -15.32 2.28
CA VAL A 162 0.51 -15.17 2.35
C VAL A 162 -0.11 -16.19 1.40
N GLU A 163 -0.95 -17.08 1.90
CA GLU A 163 -1.65 -18.10 1.09
C GLU A 163 -3.16 -17.83 1.01
N GLY A 164 -3.62 -17.59 -0.22
CA GLY A 164 -5.02 -17.61 -0.65
C GLY A 164 -5.90 -16.46 -0.17
N GLN A 165 -7.18 -16.51 -0.56
CA GLN A 165 -8.26 -15.60 -0.15
C GLN A 165 -8.56 -15.64 1.36
N ASN A 166 -7.88 -16.52 2.12
CA ASN A 166 -8.15 -16.76 3.53
C ASN A 166 -7.23 -15.93 4.45
N GLY A 167 -6.32 -15.11 3.88
CA GLY A 167 -5.44 -14.21 4.64
C GLY A 167 -4.43 -14.92 5.55
N ARG A 168 -4.14 -16.21 5.36
CA ARG A 168 -3.18 -16.94 6.22
C ARG A 168 -1.75 -16.56 5.84
N VAL A 169 -1.04 -15.96 6.78
CA VAL A 169 0.38 -15.61 6.66
C VAL A 169 1.23 -16.62 7.42
N LYS A 170 2.25 -17.18 6.76
CA LYS A 170 3.22 -18.12 7.35
C LYS A 170 4.63 -17.54 7.27
N MET A 171 5.31 -17.41 8.41
CA MET A 171 6.74 -17.06 8.43
C MET A 171 7.58 -18.18 7.81
N LEU A 172 8.52 -17.81 6.96
CA LEU A 172 9.48 -18.70 6.34
C LEU A 172 10.84 -18.55 7.02
N ASP A 173 11.43 -19.66 7.45
CA ASP A 173 12.84 -19.70 7.82
C ASP A 173 13.67 -19.59 6.54
N VAL A 174 14.48 -18.53 6.46
CA VAL A 174 15.38 -18.28 5.33
C VAL A 174 16.82 -18.29 5.84
N PRO A 175 17.74 -19.00 5.17
CA PRO A 175 19.15 -19.03 5.56
C PRO A 175 19.77 -17.63 5.59
N HIS A 176 20.66 -17.40 6.57
CA HIS A 176 21.29 -16.09 6.85
C HIS A 176 22.04 -15.49 5.64
N GLU A 177 22.48 -16.31 4.68
CA GLU A 177 23.11 -15.85 3.43
C GLU A 177 22.15 -15.11 2.48
N PHE A 178 20.83 -15.23 2.66
CA PHE A 178 19.82 -14.57 1.83
C PHE A 178 19.09 -13.41 2.54
N SER A 179 19.42 -13.11 3.80
CA SER A 179 18.77 -12.05 4.62
C SER A 179 19.50 -10.70 4.57
N GLY A 180 19.80 -10.20 3.36
CA GLY A 180 20.57 -8.98 3.12
C GLY A 180 19.80 -7.65 3.32
N PHE A 181 20.45 -6.52 3.02
CA PHE A 181 19.90 -5.16 3.19
C PHE A 181 19.24 -4.66 1.90
N VAL A 182 17.98 -4.22 1.96
CA VAL A 182 17.33 -3.48 0.88
C VAL A 182 16.66 -2.24 1.47
N GLN A 183 16.98 -1.07 0.92
CA GLN A 183 16.66 0.25 1.49
C GLN A 183 15.26 0.76 1.09
N SER A 184 14.64 0.13 0.10
CA SER A 184 13.28 0.44 -0.37
C SER A 184 12.74 -0.78 -1.13
N GLY A 185 11.48 -1.16 -0.90
CA GLY A 185 10.85 -2.29 -1.59
C GLY A 185 10.77 -2.02 -3.10
N CYS A 186 11.19 -3.00 -3.90
CA CYS A 186 10.98 -3.04 -5.34
C CYS A 186 10.05 -4.21 -5.63
N CYS A 187 8.85 -3.96 -6.13
CA CYS A 187 7.99 -4.99 -6.71
C CYS A 187 8.51 -5.34 -8.11
N ILE A 188 8.85 -6.61 -8.34
CA ILE A 188 8.98 -7.20 -9.67
C ILE A 188 7.90 -8.25 -9.78
N GLU A 189 6.96 -8.02 -10.70
CA GLU A 189 6.07 -9.04 -11.24
C GLU A 189 6.83 -9.74 -12.39
N ILE A 190 6.97 -11.06 -12.35
CA ILE A 190 7.48 -11.87 -13.48
C ILE A 190 6.31 -12.63 -14.09
#